data_AF-A0A5E8EU27-F1
#
_entry.id   AF-A0A5E8EU27-F1
#
_cell.length_a   1.000
_cell.length_b   1.000
_cell.length_c   1.000
_cell.angle_alpha   90.00
_cell.angle_beta   90.00
_cell.angle_gamma   90.00
#
_symmetry.space_group_name_H-M   'P 1'
#
loop_
_entity.id
_entity.type
_entity.pdbx_description
1 polymer ?
#
loop_
_entity_poly.entity_id
_entity_poly.type
_entity_poly.pdbx_seq_one_letter_code
_entity_poly.pdbx_strand_id
1 'polypeptide(L)'
;MRLATTANITLYGLQTIDGVLTQVGDRVLVKDQADQAQNGIYTASEGQWFRAADARTARTVQWGTTLIVQEGSVNAGKVFRFETIDPQIGDDPLTIVDTYQDIVDELNATPKAIPVDSDRVFGGDSAARFGLVYATWTQIKSFLFASSALTGIPTAPTAAPGTNTTQIATTGFVKAAIDVVLSGVSSAFDTLSEIATDLGLKMVKSANLSDVASVPTARVNLAVSPYVTSVAALQALDTSKDVAAI
;
A
#
# COMPACT_ATOMS: atom_id res chain seq x y z
N MET A 1 40.58 1.76 -23.13
CA MET A 1 41.06 3.01 -22.50
C MET A 1 41.54 2.66 -21.10
N ARG A 2 42.58 3.32 -20.59
CA ARG A 2 43.04 3.00 -19.24
C ARG A 2 42.07 3.56 -18.20
N LEU A 3 41.75 4.85 -18.31
CA LEU A 3 40.94 5.61 -17.35
C LEU A 3 39.80 6.34 -18.04
N ALA A 4 38.79 6.75 -17.27
CA ALA A 4 37.75 7.67 -17.72
C ALA A 4 37.47 8.71 -16.63
N THR A 5 37.19 9.94 -17.06
CA THR A 5 36.87 11.04 -16.12
C THR A 5 35.62 10.74 -15.31
N THR A 6 35.51 11.37 -14.15
CA THR A 6 34.31 11.40 -13.30
C THR A 6 33.78 12.82 -13.08
N ALA A 7 34.49 13.82 -13.63
CA ALA A 7 34.22 15.24 -13.50
C ALA A 7 35.00 16.01 -14.58
N ASN A 8 34.71 17.30 -14.72
CA ASN A 8 35.48 18.20 -15.57
C ASN A 8 36.94 18.28 -15.11
N ILE A 9 37.88 18.20 -16.06
CA ILE A 9 39.33 18.25 -15.80
C ILE A 9 40.01 19.32 -16.64
N THR A 10 41.18 19.77 -16.22
CA THR A 10 42.09 20.51 -17.10
C THR A 10 42.79 19.54 -18.04
N LEU A 11 42.89 19.85 -19.33
CA LEU A 11 43.59 19.01 -20.31
C LEU A 11 45.11 19.29 -20.34
N TYR A 12 45.75 19.24 -19.17
CA TYR A 12 47.17 19.56 -18.99
C TYR A 12 47.76 18.86 -17.77
N GLY A 13 48.99 18.36 -17.87
CA GLY A 13 49.73 17.79 -16.76
C GLY A 13 49.22 16.41 -16.34
N LEU A 14 50.05 15.66 -15.61
CA LEU A 14 49.64 14.39 -15.03
C LEU A 14 48.71 14.64 -13.84
N GLN A 15 47.64 13.87 -13.75
CA GLN A 15 46.53 14.11 -12.82
C GLN A 15 45.96 12.78 -12.34
N THR A 16 45.31 12.81 -11.18
CA THR A 16 44.57 11.66 -10.67
C THR A 16 43.18 11.62 -11.29
N ILE A 17 42.89 10.58 -12.05
CA ILE A 17 41.60 10.33 -12.69
C ILE A 17 40.98 9.10 -12.06
N ASP A 18 39.76 9.23 -11.52
CA ASP A 18 39.01 8.14 -10.88
C ASP A 18 39.84 7.36 -9.82
N GLY A 19 40.63 8.10 -9.05
CA GLY A 19 41.50 7.55 -7.99
C GLY A 19 42.85 7.01 -8.46
N VAL A 20 43.18 7.08 -9.75
CA VAL A 20 44.45 6.58 -10.31
C VAL A 20 45.25 7.72 -10.95
N LEU A 21 46.54 7.84 -10.61
CA LEU A 21 47.45 8.83 -11.22
C LEU A 21 47.79 8.44 -12.67
N THR A 22 47.63 9.37 -13.60
CA THR A 22 48.01 9.17 -15.01
C THR A 22 49.51 9.19 -15.22
N GLN A 23 49.95 8.49 -16.27
CA GLN A 23 51.31 8.48 -16.79
C GLN A 23 51.32 9.04 -18.22
N VAL A 24 52.48 9.53 -18.67
CA VAL A 24 52.65 10.01 -20.04
C VAL A 24 52.33 8.88 -21.01
N GLY A 25 51.46 9.15 -21.99
CA GLY A 25 51.02 8.17 -22.99
C GLY A 25 49.73 7.43 -22.62
N ASP A 26 49.22 7.58 -21.40
CA ASP A 26 47.97 6.94 -21.01
C ASP A 26 46.80 7.44 -21.86
N ARG A 27 45.93 6.51 -22.26
CA ARG A 27 44.68 6.85 -22.94
C ARG A 27 43.56 7.05 -21.93
N VAL A 28 43.07 8.27 -21.87
CA VAL A 28 41.98 8.68 -20.97
C VAL A 28 40.75 9.01 -21.79
N LEU A 29 39.62 8.39 -21.45
CA LEU A 29 38.32 8.80 -21.94
C LEU A 29 37.85 10.03 -21.16
N VAL A 30 37.89 11.19 -21.81
CA VAL A 30 37.41 12.46 -21.27
C VAL A 30 35.95 12.59 -21.69
N LYS A 31 35.03 12.42 -20.74
CA LYS A 31 33.58 12.37 -21.03
C LYS A 31 32.75 13.39 -20.24
N ASP A 32 33.35 14.08 -19.27
CA ASP A 32 32.66 14.97 -18.33
C ASP A 32 33.13 16.43 -18.44
N GLN A 33 33.59 16.87 -19.61
CA GLN A 33 33.91 18.28 -19.81
C GLN A 33 32.63 19.13 -19.76
N ALA A 34 32.75 20.34 -19.22
CA ALA A 34 31.67 21.30 -19.22
C ALA A 34 31.30 21.73 -20.66
N ASP A 35 32.32 21.92 -21.49
CA ASP A 35 32.17 22.03 -22.94
C ASP A 35 32.31 20.64 -23.57
N GLN A 36 31.19 20.08 -24.02
CA GLN A 36 31.14 18.73 -24.58
C GLN A 36 31.88 18.60 -25.91
N ALA A 37 32.22 19.69 -26.60
CA ALA A 37 33.10 19.64 -27.77
C ALA A 37 34.54 19.25 -27.40
N GLN A 38 34.91 19.35 -26.12
CA GLN A 38 36.18 18.91 -25.57
C GLN A 38 36.16 17.46 -25.06
N ASN A 39 34.99 16.79 -25.05
CA ASN A 39 34.94 15.36 -24.76
C ASN A 39 35.61 14.56 -25.89
N GLY A 40 36.17 13.40 -25.54
CA GLY A 40 36.83 12.51 -26.48
C GLY A 40 37.89 11.63 -25.83
N ILE A 41 38.77 11.07 -26.66
CA ILE A 41 39.88 10.23 -26.19
C ILE A 41 41.15 11.07 -26.22
N TYR A 42 41.83 11.19 -25.09
CA TYR A 42 43.04 11.98 -24.93
C TYR A 42 44.23 11.11 -24.56
N THR A 43 45.43 11.59 -24.91
CA THR A 43 46.70 11.03 -24.44
C THR A 43 47.24 11.92 -23.33
N ALA A 44 47.41 11.37 -22.14
CA ALA A 44 47.93 12.09 -20.99
C ALA A 44 49.40 12.47 -21.20
N SER A 45 49.77 13.64 -20.71
CA SER A 45 51.10 14.24 -20.84
C SER A 45 51.42 15.11 -19.62
N GLU A 46 52.71 15.37 -19.37
CA GLU A 46 53.16 16.39 -18.41
C GLU A 46 52.82 17.81 -18.87
N GLY A 47 52.62 18.00 -20.18
CA GLY A 47 52.16 19.25 -20.78
C GLY A 47 50.69 19.18 -21.21
N GLN A 48 50.36 19.88 -22.29
CA GLN A 48 49.00 19.86 -22.85
C GLN A 48 48.62 18.45 -23.33
N TRP A 49 47.40 18.03 -23.00
CA TRP A 49 46.85 16.78 -23.50
C TRP A 49 46.24 17.03 -24.87
N PHE A 50 46.56 16.14 -25.81
CA PHE A 50 45.97 16.17 -27.14
C PHE A 50 45.01 14.99 -27.30
N ARG A 51 43.98 15.18 -28.14
CA ARG A 51 43.18 14.06 -28.61
C ARG A 51 44.10 12.98 -29.18
N ALA A 52 43.85 11.72 -28.85
CA ALA A 52 44.61 10.59 -29.35
C ALA A 52 44.53 10.55 -30.88
N ALA A 53 45.63 10.20 -31.55
CA ALA A 53 45.75 10.34 -33.01
C ALA A 53 44.67 9.58 -33.81
N ASP A 54 44.27 8.41 -33.30
CA ASP A 54 43.24 7.53 -33.83
C ASP A 54 41.81 7.94 -33.44
N ALA A 55 41.63 9.06 -32.74
CA ALA A 55 40.33 9.58 -32.29
C ALA A 55 40.12 11.06 -32.69
N ARG A 56 40.73 11.48 -33.80
CA ARG A 56 40.66 12.86 -34.35
C ARG A 56 39.73 13.01 -35.55
N THR A 57 38.94 11.98 -35.88
CA THR A 57 38.05 12.02 -37.04
C THR A 57 36.64 11.57 -36.67
N ALA A 58 35.63 12.11 -37.36
CA ALA A 58 34.23 11.70 -37.20
C ALA A 58 34.08 10.18 -37.29
N ARG A 59 34.68 9.55 -38.31
CA ARG A 59 34.62 8.10 -38.54
C ARG A 59 35.06 7.26 -37.33
N THR A 60 36.01 7.76 -36.54
CA THR A 60 36.58 7.05 -35.38
C THR A 60 35.86 7.32 -34.06
N VAL A 61 34.99 8.33 -33.99
CA VAL A 61 34.22 8.68 -32.78
C VAL A 61 32.75 8.98 -33.08
N GLN A 62 32.21 8.39 -34.14
CA GLN A 62 30.80 8.45 -34.51
C GLN A 62 29.95 7.54 -33.61
N TRP A 63 28.64 7.71 -33.71
CA TRP A 63 27.65 6.86 -33.06
C TRP A 63 27.99 5.36 -33.16
N GLY A 64 27.92 4.67 -32.03
CA GLY A 64 28.18 3.23 -31.95
C GLY A 64 29.63 2.87 -31.68
N THR A 65 30.57 3.82 -31.79
CA THR A 65 31.96 3.59 -31.35
C THR A 65 31.96 3.29 -29.85
N THR A 66 32.49 2.13 -29.46
CA THR A 66 32.51 1.66 -28.07
C THR A 66 33.92 1.56 -27.51
N LEU A 67 34.03 1.82 -26.21
CA LEU A 67 35.28 1.81 -25.47
C LEU A 67 35.07 1.14 -24.11
N ILE A 68 36.05 0.38 -23.67
CA ILE A 68 36.07 -0.22 -22.33
C ILE A 68 37.13 0.50 -21.47
N VAL A 69 36.80 0.73 -20.21
CA VAL A 69 37.70 1.35 -19.21
C VAL A 69 38.30 0.25 -18.33
N GLN A 70 39.61 0.28 -18.14
CA GLN A 70 40.35 -0.79 -17.47
C GLN A 70 40.53 -0.55 -15.97
N GLU A 71 40.76 0.70 -15.58
CA GLU A 71 41.10 1.10 -14.21
C GLU A 71 40.22 2.26 -13.72
N GLY A 72 40.19 2.45 -12.41
CA GLY A 72 39.39 3.47 -11.73
C GLY A 72 38.43 2.88 -10.70
N SER A 73 38.00 3.69 -9.73
CA SER A 73 37.06 3.25 -8.68
C SER A 73 35.61 3.20 -9.16
N VAL A 74 35.23 4.12 -10.06
CA VAL A 74 33.86 4.30 -10.54
C VAL A 74 33.66 3.70 -11.93
N ASN A 75 34.64 3.86 -12.81
CA ASN A 75 34.50 3.58 -14.24
C ASN A 75 35.14 2.27 -14.70
N ALA A 76 35.94 1.59 -13.88
CA ALA A 76 36.55 0.32 -14.28
C ALA A 76 35.50 -0.73 -14.68
N GLY A 77 35.75 -1.40 -15.81
CA GLY A 77 34.86 -2.43 -16.37
C GLY A 77 33.65 -1.89 -17.15
N LYS A 78 33.39 -0.58 -17.13
CA LYS A 78 32.27 0.01 -17.89
C LYS A 78 32.57 0.08 -19.38
N VAL A 79 31.49 -0.01 -20.17
CA VAL A 79 31.51 0.13 -21.62
C VAL A 79 30.85 1.45 -21.98
N PHE A 80 31.62 2.39 -22.51
CA PHE A 80 31.11 3.66 -22.99
C PHE A 80 30.89 3.64 -24.49
N ARG A 81 29.89 4.38 -24.97
CA ARG A 81 29.55 4.50 -26.38
C ARG A 81 29.39 5.96 -26.77
N PHE A 82 29.89 6.34 -27.94
CA PHE A 82 29.60 7.64 -28.55
C PHE A 82 28.19 7.64 -29.14
N GLU A 83 27.48 8.75 -28.98
CA GLU A 83 26.11 8.93 -29.48
C GLU A 83 25.95 9.98 -30.57
N THR A 84 26.94 10.86 -30.73
CA THR A 84 26.90 11.86 -31.78
C THR A 84 27.15 11.21 -33.14
N ILE A 85 26.21 11.37 -34.07
CA ILE A 85 26.35 10.93 -35.46
C ILE A 85 27.16 11.97 -36.26
N ASP A 86 28.12 11.51 -37.07
CA ASP A 86 28.98 12.33 -37.94
C ASP A 86 29.52 13.65 -37.32
N PRO A 87 30.15 13.62 -36.12
CA PRO A 87 30.54 14.85 -35.42
C PRO A 87 31.72 15.60 -36.06
N GLN A 88 31.67 16.93 -36.05
CA GLN A 88 32.82 17.81 -36.28
C GLN A 88 33.69 17.90 -35.03
N ILE A 89 34.90 17.34 -35.11
CA ILE A 89 35.78 17.16 -33.96
C ILE A 89 36.34 18.50 -33.46
N GLY A 90 35.97 18.86 -32.23
CA GLY A 90 36.42 20.08 -31.55
C GLY A 90 35.40 21.22 -31.60
N ASP A 91 34.36 21.10 -32.42
CA ASP A 91 33.27 22.06 -32.54
C ASP A 91 31.94 21.48 -32.03
N ASP A 92 31.61 20.25 -32.45
CA ASP A 92 30.37 19.60 -32.05
C ASP A 92 30.49 18.91 -30.67
N PRO A 93 29.45 18.96 -29.84
CA PRO A 93 29.33 18.15 -28.64
C PRO A 93 29.51 16.65 -28.90
N LEU A 94 30.44 16.00 -28.20
CA LEU A 94 30.55 14.55 -28.18
C LEU A 94 29.82 13.97 -26.95
N THR A 95 28.62 13.44 -27.20
CA THR A 95 27.84 12.72 -26.20
C THR A 95 28.40 11.31 -26.03
N ILE A 96 28.76 10.96 -24.80
CA ILE A 96 29.37 9.67 -24.45
C ILE A 96 28.62 9.11 -23.26
N VAL A 97 27.96 7.97 -23.43
CA VAL A 97 27.10 7.34 -22.42
C VAL A 97 27.68 6.00 -21.96
N ASP A 98 27.37 5.61 -20.73
CA ASP A 98 27.60 4.25 -20.24
C ASP A 98 26.53 3.33 -20.84
N THR A 99 26.93 2.33 -21.61
CA THR A 99 26.04 1.42 -22.35
C THR A 99 25.06 0.69 -21.43
N TYR A 100 25.42 0.49 -20.17
CA TYR A 100 24.55 -0.18 -19.20
C TYR A 100 23.56 0.77 -18.51
N GLN A 101 23.73 2.10 -18.60
CA GLN A 101 22.79 3.06 -18.04
C GLN A 101 21.52 3.21 -18.90
N ASP A 102 21.62 3.07 -20.23
CA ASP A 102 20.44 3.13 -21.12
C ASP A 102 19.35 2.13 -20.70
N ILE A 103 19.75 0.91 -20.35
CA ILE A 103 18.85 -0.16 -19.89
C ILE A 103 18.27 0.16 -18.51
N VAL A 104 19.06 0.80 -17.65
CA VAL A 104 18.65 1.17 -16.28
C VAL A 104 17.71 2.36 -16.31
N ASP A 105 17.95 3.35 -17.15
CA ASP A 105 17.11 4.52 -17.32
C ASP A 105 15.79 4.17 -18.04
N GLU A 106 15.80 3.30 -19.06
CA GLU A 106 14.56 2.77 -19.64
C GLU A 106 13.72 1.99 -18.62
N LEU A 107 14.35 1.25 -17.71
CA LEU A 107 13.66 0.54 -16.64
C LEU A 107 13.16 1.49 -15.53
N ASN A 108 13.90 2.55 -15.23
CA ASN A 108 13.61 3.50 -14.14
C ASN A 108 12.71 4.67 -14.54
N ALA A 109 12.60 4.99 -15.84
CA ALA A 109 11.90 6.19 -16.34
C ALA A 109 10.36 6.13 -16.19
N THR A 110 9.78 5.00 -15.75
CA THR A 110 8.35 4.96 -15.43
C THR A 110 8.07 3.93 -14.32
N PRO A 111 7.37 4.29 -13.23
CA PRO A 111 6.95 3.31 -12.23
C PRO A 111 5.83 2.46 -12.83
N LYS A 112 6.18 1.38 -13.52
CA LYS A 112 5.23 0.42 -14.06
C LYS A 112 5.90 -0.93 -14.09
N ALA A 113 5.43 -1.84 -13.25
CA ALA A 113 5.55 -3.26 -13.52
C ALA A 113 5.03 -3.50 -14.94
N ILE A 114 5.93 -3.62 -15.92
CA ILE A 114 5.61 -4.09 -17.25
C ILE A 114 5.54 -5.61 -17.12
N PRO A 115 4.36 -6.24 -17.32
CA PRO A 115 4.30 -7.70 -17.42
C PRO A 115 5.15 -8.11 -18.61
N VAL A 116 6.19 -8.92 -18.41
CA VAL A 116 7.01 -9.43 -19.53
C VAL A 116 6.42 -10.70 -20.14
N ASP A 117 5.57 -11.40 -19.37
CA ASP A 117 4.66 -12.45 -19.81
C ASP A 117 3.56 -12.67 -18.74
N SER A 118 2.76 -13.73 -18.88
CA SER A 118 1.67 -14.05 -17.95
C SER A 118 2.11 -14.41 -16.53
N ASP A 119 3.38 -14.75 -16.32
CA ASP A 119 3.92 -15.25 -15.05
C ASP A 119 5.16 -14.49 -14.55
N ARG A 120 5.70 -13.49 -15.26
CA ARG A 120 6.92 -12.76 -14.88
C ARG A 120 6.73 -11.25 -14.78
N VAL A 121 7.28 -10.68 -13.72
CA VAL A 121 7.30 -9.25 -13.39
C VAL A 121 8.76 -8.85 -13.07
N PHE A 122 9.20 -7.67 -13.50
CA PHE A 122 10.49 -7.13 -13.07
C PHE A 122 10.41 -6.65 -11.61
N GLY A 123 11.35 -7.08 -10.77
CA GLY A 123 11.50 -6.61 -9.40
C GLY A 123 12.89 -6.04 -9.18
N GLY A 124 12.98 -4.81 -8.67
CA GLY A 124 14.22 -4.24 -8.16
C GLY A 124 14.31 -4.43 -6.65
N ASP A 125 15.39 -5.02 -6.15
CA ASP A 125 15.79 -4.93 -4.75
C ASP A 125 16.73 -3.74 -4.60
N SER A 126 16.42 -2.82 -3.67
CA SER A 126 17.29 -1.68 -3.35
C SER A 126 18.67 -2.10 -2.80
N ALA A 127 18.86 -3.37 -2.42
CA ALA A 127 20.12 -3.90 -1.92
C ALA A 127 21.00 -4.61 -2.97
N ALA A 128 20.49 -4.92 -4.17
CA ALA A 128 21.23 -5.66 -5.17
C ALA A 128 21.97 -4.71 -6.13
N ARG A 129 23.29 -4.57 -5.92
CA ARG A 129 24.16 -3.67 -6.71
C ARG A 129 24.39 -4.11 -8.17
N PHE A 130 23.88 -5.26 -8.63
CA PHE A 130 24.05 -5.72 -10.02
C PHE A 130 22.91 -6.63 -10.49
N GLY A 131 22.09 -6.17 -11.44
CA GLY A 131 21.26 -7.00 -12.31
C GLY A 131 19.74 -6.80 -12.20
N LEU A 132 19.08 -6.78 -13.36
CA LEU A 132 17.62 -6.90 -13.47
C LEU A 132 17.19 -8.25 -12.90
N VAL A 133 16.44 -8.27 -11.80
CA VAL A 133 15.86 -9.50 -11.23
C VAL A 133 14.40 -9.62 -11.69
N TYR A 134 14.00 -10.81 -12.14
CA TYR A 134 12.60 -11.13 -12.39
C TYR A 134 12.03 -11.84 -11.16
N ALA A 135 10.80 -11.48 -10.78
CA ALA A 135 9.97 -12.27 -9.87
C ALA A 135 8.82 -12.89 -10.65
N THR A 136 8.41 -14.11 -10.32
CA THR A 136 7.21 -14.69 -10.90
C THR A 136 5.95 -14.18 -10.18
N TRP A 137 4.81 -14.19 -10.85
CA TRP A 137 3.51 -13.93 -10.20
C TRP A 137 3.26 -14.91 -9.06
N THR A 138 3.80 -16.13 -9.16
CA THR A 138 3.78 -17.11 -8.07
C THR A 138 4.60 -16.63 -6.86
N GLN A 139 5.80 -16.09 -7.06
CA GLN A 139 6.62 -15.54 -5.97
C GLN A 139 5.99 -14.30 -5.34
N ILE A 140 5.40 -13.42 -6.14
CA ILE A 140 4.70 -12.23 -5.65
C ILE A 140 3.45 -12.61 -4.84
N LYS A 141 2.63 -13.54 -5.35
CA LYS A 141 1.47 -14.05 -4.61
C LYS A 141 1.91 -14.72 -3.31
N SER A 142 2.96 -15.53 -3.36
CA SER A 142 3.54 -16.14 -2.16
C SER A 142 3.96 -15.07 -1.15
N PHE A 143 4.69 -14.03 -1.56
CA PHE A 143 5.10 -12.96 -0.67
C PHE A 143 3.91 -12.19 -0.05
N LEU A 144 2.90 -11.85 -0.86
CA LEU A 144 1.76 -11.05 -0.41
C LEU A 144 0.80 -11.83 0.52
N PHE A 145 0.64 -13.14 0.27
CA PHE A 145 -0.32 -13.99 0.97
C PHE A 145 0.32 -14.97 1.97
N ALA A 146 1.65 -15.14 2.00
CA ALA A 146 2.29 -16.03 2.97
C ALA A 146 2.15 -15.53 4.42
N SER A 147 2.06 -14.22 4.62
CA SER A 147 1.89 -13.60 5.94
C SER A 147 0.44 -13.22 6.27
N SER A 148 -0.45 -13.24 5.27
CA SER A 148 -1.84 -12.82 5.42
C SER A 148 -2.79 -13.95 5.03
N ALA A 149 -3.50 -14.52 6.01
CA ALA A 149 -4.50 -15.56 5.77
C ALA A 149 -5.78 -14.93 5.21
N LEU A 150 -5.73 -14.49 3.95
CA LEU A 150 -6.84 -13.86 3.21
C LEU A 150 -7.50 -14.82 2.19
N THR A 151 -7.06 -16.07 2.14
CA THR A 151 -7.61 -17.11 1.26
C THR A 151 -8.39 -18.16 2.05
N GLY A 152 -9.41 -18.78 1.44
CA GLY A 152 -10.21 -19.82 2.10
C GLY A 152 -11.16 -19.21 3.14
N ILE A 153 -10.86 -19.41 4.43
CA ILE A 153 -11.53 -18.76 5.55
C ILE A 153 -10.62 -17.63 6.05
N PRO A 154 -10.84 -16.37 5.63
CA PRO A 154 -9.93 -15.28 6.00
C PRO A 154 -9.90 -15.05 7.50
N THR A 155 -8.71 -14.88 8.06
CA THR A 155 -8.53 -14.51 9.47
C THR A 155 -7.95 -13.12 9.57
N ALA A 156 -8.44 -12.33 10.53
CA ALA A 156 -7.88 -11.04 10.90
C ALA A 156 -7.84 -10.94 12.44
N PRO A 157 -6.99 -10.06 13.01
CA PRO A 157 -7.00 -9.81 14.45
C PRO A 157 -8.36 -9.26 14.92
N THR A 158 -8.91 -9.84 16.00
CA THR A 158 -10.15 -9.36 16.61
C THR A 158 -9.90 -8.07 17.37
N ALA A 159 -10.53 -6.98 16.94
CA ALA A 159 -10.50 -5.70 17.63
C ALA A 159 -11.18 -5.78 19.01
N ALA A 160 -10.79 -4.89 19.93
CA ALA A 160 -11.46 -4.74 21.22
C ALA A 160 -12.91 -4.21 21.05
N PRO A 161 -13.85 -4.55 21.95
CA PRO A 161 -15.22 -4.01 21.92
C PRO A 161 -15.25 -2.46 21.89
N GLY A 162 -16.18 -1.88 21.13
CA GLY A 162 -16.32 -0.43 21.00
C GLY A 162 -15.34 0.24 20.02
N THR A 163 -14.44 -0.51 19.37
CA THR A 163 -13.57 0.02 18.31
C THR A 163 -14.41 0.58 17.15
N ASN A 164 -14.23 1.87 16.82
CA ASN A 164 -14.91 2.56 15.72
C ASN A 164 -13.88 3.16 14.75
N THR A 165 -13.31 2.30 13.91
CA THR A 165 -12.32 2.66 12.88
C THR A 165 -12.66 1.95 11.57
N THR A 166 -11.83 2.11 10.55
CA THR A 166 -11.97 1.42 9.26
C THR A 166 -11.40 -0.01 9.24
N GLN A 167 -11.01 -0.56 10.39
CA GLN A 167 -10.54 -1.95 10.51
C GLN A 167 -11.65 -2.94 10.16
N ILE A 168 -11.28 -4.08 9.54
CA ILE A 168 -12.22 -5.18 9.27
C ILE A 168 -12.79 -5.74 10.57
N ALA A 169 -14.11 -5.84 10.67
CA ALA A 169 -14.79 -6.50 11.77
C ALA A 169 -14.69 -8.03 11.65
N THR A 170 -14.06 -8.68 12.64
CA THR A 170 -14.02 -10.15 12.72
C THR A 170 -15.33 -10.71 13.28
N THR A 171 -15.60 -12.00 13.03
CA THR A 171 -16.76 -12.70 13.63
C THR A 171 -16.72 -12.68 15.15
N GLY A 172 -15.54 -12.71 15.76
CA GLY A 172 -15.36 -12.56 17.21
C GLY A 172 -15.78 -11.17 17.72
N PHE A 173 -15.48 -10.10 16.99
CA PHE A 173 -15.92 -8.73 17.34
C PHE A 173 -17.45 -8.60 17.25
N VAL A 174 -18.05 -9.13 16.18
CA VAL A 174 -19.51 -9.12 16.00
C VAL A 174 -20.20 -9.93 17.09
N LYS A 175 -19.67 -11.12 17.43
CA LYS A 175 -20.22 -11.95 18.51
C LYS A 175 -20.16 -11.24 19.85
N ALA A 176 -19.04 -10.62 20.20
CA ALA A 176 -18.91 -9.86 21.43
C ALA A 176 -19.92 -8.70 21.51
N ALA A 177 -20.16 -7.99 20.40
CA ALA A 177 -21.16 -6.93 20.35
C ALA A 177 -22.60 -7.46 20.57
N ILE A 178 -22.93 -8.61 19.99
CA ILE A 178 -24.23 -9.28 20.19
C ILE A 178 -24.39 -9.73 21.65
N ASP A 179 -23.36 -10.34 22.23
CA ASP A 179 -23.39 -10.83 23.62
C ASP A 179 -23.62 -9.70 24.63
N VAL A 180 -23.08 -8.50 24.37
CA VAL A 180 -23.38 -7.30 25.19
C VAL A 180 -24.88 -6.99 25.17
N VAL A 181 -25.52 -7.02 23.99
CA VAL A 181 -26.97 -6.79 23.86
C VAL A 181 -27.77 -7.87 24.59
N LEU A 182 -27.38 -9.15 24.47
CA LEU A 182 -28.05 -10.25 25.15
C LEU A 182 -27.88 -10.21 26.68
N SER A 183 -26.72 -9.79 27.18
CA SER A 183 -26.50 -9.67 28.64
C SER A 183 -27.32 -8.57 29.30
N GLY A 184 -27.81 -7.60 28.51
CA GLY A 184 -28.66 -6.51 28.98
C GLY A 184 -30.14 -6.87 29.07
N VAL A 185 -30.55 -8.01 28.51
CA VAL A 185 -31.93 -8.53 28.62
C VAL A 185 -31.97 -9.62 29.68
N SER A 186 -33.09 -9.74 30.41
CA SER A 186 -33.23 -10.85 31.36
C SER A 186 -33.19 -12.17 30.59
N SER A 187 -32.67 -13.24 31.19
CA SER A 187 -32.67 -14.59 30.60
C SER A 187 -34.08 -15.19 30.38
N ALA A 188 -35.14 -14.48 30.78
CA ALA A 188 -36.52 -14.82 30.46
C ALA A 188 -37.05 -14.11 29.19
N PHE A 189 -36.25 -13.22 28.59
CA PHE A 189 -36.56 -12.41 27.41
C PHE A 189 -35.34 -12.32 26.47
N ASP A 190 -34.45 -13.30 26.49
CA ASP A 190 -33.21 -13.27 25.70
C ASP A 190 -33.42 -13.78 24.26
N THR A 191 -34.62 -14.28 23.96
CA THR A 191 -35.05 -14.58 22.59
C THR A 191 -36.28 -13.77 22.16
N LEU A 192 -36.34 -13.44 20.86
CA LEU A 192 -37.54 -12.83 20.26
C LEU A 192 -38.78 -13.72 20.40
N SER A 193 -38.60 -15.04 20.49
CA SER A 193 -39.69 -16.01 20.67
C SER A 193 -40.32 -15.92 22.07
N GLU A 194 -39.50 -15.69 23.10
CA GLU A 194 -39.99 -15.51 24.48
C GLU A 194 -40.82 -14.24 24.62
N ILE A 195 -40.34 -13.12 24.07
CA ILE A 195 -41.08 -11.85 24.06
C ILE A 195 -42.40 -11.99 23.30
N ALA A 196 -42.39 -12.64 22.14
CA ALA A 196 -43.60 -12.88 21.35
C ALA A 196 -44.62 -13.74 22.11
N THR A 197 -44.14 -14.73 22.86
CA THR A 197 -44.99 -15.61 23.68
C THR A 197 -45.57 -14.87 24.87
N ASP A 198 -44.77 -14.09 25.60
CA ASP A 198 -45.22 -13.32 26.77
C ASP A 198 -46.23 -12.22 26.41
N LEU A 199 -45.98 -11.47 25.33
CA LEU A 199 -46.96 -10.50 24.80
C LEU A 199 -48.24 -11.20 24.30
N GLY A 200 -48.10 -12.34 23.63
CA GLY A 200 -49.22 -13.15 23.18
C GLY A 200 -50.08 -13.63 24.35
N LEU A 201 -49.48 -14.10 25.44
CA LEU A 201 -50.19 -14.51 26.65
C LEU A 201 -50.86 -13.32 27.34
N LYS A 202 -50.16 -12.20 27.53
CA LYS A 202 -50.66 -11.02 28.25
C LYS A 202 -51.75 -10.24 27.52
N MET A 203 -51.82 -10.32 26.19
CA MET A 203 -52.87 -9.67 25.40
C MET A 203 -54.14 -10.53 25.25
N VAL A 204 -54.14 -11.78 25.71
CA VAL A 204 -55.33 -12.64 25.69
C VAL A 204 -56.27 -12.25 26.84
N LYS A 205 -57.53 -11.97 26.52
CA LYS A 205 -58.57 -11.50 27.45
C LYS A 205 -58.70 -12.34 28.74
N SER A 206 -58.43 -13.66 28.68
CA SER A 206 -58.49 -14.55 29.84
C SER A 206 -57.25 -14.47 30.77
N ALA A 207 -56.16 -13.87 30.30
CA ALA A 207 -54.92 -13.70 31.06
C ALA A 207 -54.79 -12.30 31.69
N ASN A 208 -55.60 -11.32 31.27
CA ASN A 208 -55.67 -10.02 31.91
C ASN A 208 -55.93 -10.19 33.42
N LEU A 209 -54.99 -9.74 34.26
CA LEU A 209 -55.03 -9.81 35.73
C LEU A 209 -54.85 -11.22 36.33
N SER A 210 -54.48 -12.22 35.52
CA SER A 210 -54.27 -13.61 35.99
C SER A 210 -53.06 -13.76 36.93
N ASP A 211 -52.12 -12.82 36.85
CA ASP A 211 -50.94 -12.69 37.70
C ASP A 211 -51.20 -11.91 39.00
N VAL A 212 -52.38 -11.31 39.15
CA VAL A 212 -52.75 -10.60 40.36
C VAL A 212 -53.38 -11.55 41.37
N ALA A 213 -52.75 -11.69 42.53
CA ALA A 213 -53.12 -12.62 43.61
C ALA A 213 -54.62 -12.55 44.02
N SER A 214 -55.26 -11.40 43.84
CA SER A 214 -56.71 -11.25 43.97
C SER A 214 -57.25 -10.45 42.80
N VAL A 215 -57.73 -11.15 41.77
CA VAL A 215 -58.46 -10.56 40.64
C VAL A 215 -59.60 -9.64 41.11
N PRO A 216 -60.39 -9.98 42.16
CA PRO A 216 -61.38 -9.05 42.72
C PRO A 216 -60.80 -7.74 43.24
N THR A 217 -59.69 -7.79 43.98
CA THR A 217 -59.03 -6.59 44.53
C THR A 217 -58.41 -5.74 43.41
N ALA A 218 -57.83 -6.38 42.38
CA ALA A 218 -57.30 -5.69 41.21
C ALA A 218 -58.38 -4.89 40.47
N ARG A 219 -59.55 -5.50 40.24
CA ARG A 219 -60.70 -4.84 39.60
C ARG A 219 -61.22 -3.65 40.40
N VAL A 220 -61.27 -3.78 41.73
CA VAL A 220 -61.67 -2.69 42.64
C VAL A 220 -60.66 -1.54 42.60
N ASN A 221 -59.35 -1.83 42.70
CA ASN A 221 -58.28 -0.82 42.70
C ASN A 221 -58.16 -0.07 41.37
N LEU A 222 -58.51 -0.72 40.26
CA LEU A 222 -58.54 -0.11 38.93
C LEU A 222 -59.84 0.67 38.65
N ALA A 223 -60.73 0.81 39.65
CA ALA A 223 -62.08 1.37 39.52
C ALA A 223 -62.95 0.69 38.45
N VAL A 224 -62.56 -0.49 37.98
CA VAL A 224 -63.36 -1.40 37.15
C VAL A 224 -64.25 -2.21 38.10
N SER A 225 -65.03 -1.52 38.93
CA SER A 225 -66.05 -2.19 39.74
C SER A 225 -67.05 -2.84 38.78
N PRO A 226 -67.35 -4.14 38.89
CA PRO A 226 -68.51 -4.69 38.23
C PRO A 226 -69.72 -4.19 39.01
N TYR A 227 -70.19 -3.00 38.67
CA TYR A 227 -71.58 -2.66 38.95
C TYR A 227 -72.41 -3.72 38.22
N VAL A 228 -72.92 -4.67 39.01
CA VAL A 228 -74.13 -5.45 38.78
C VAL A 228 -73.97 -6.83 38.14
N THR A 229 -74.28 -7.86 38.92
CA THR A 229 -74.37 -9.26 38.49
C THR A 229 -75.76 -9.68 38.00
N SER A 230 -76.77 -8.79 38.01
CA SER A 230 -78.10 -8.98 37.39
C SER A 230 -78.89 -7.66 37.29
N VAL A 231 -79.76 -7.46 36.28
CA VAL A 231 -80.55 -6.21 36.09
C VAL A 231 -81.29 -5.74 37.36
N ALA A 232 -81.70 -6.68 38.23
CA ALA A 232 -82.34 -6.40 39.51
C ALA A 232 -81.41 -5.71 40.54
N ALA A 233 -80.11 -6.02 40.55
CA ALA A 233 -79.13 -5.36 41.41
C ALA A 233 -78.77 -3.93 40.93
N LEU A 234 -79.13 -3.55 39.69
CA LEU A 234 -78.99 -2.17 39.19
C LEU A 234 -80.09 -1.25 39.74
N GLN A 235 -81.31 -1.76 39.89
CA GLN A 235 -82.46 -1.01 40.43
C GLN A 235 -82.34 -0.73 41.94
N ALA A 236 -81.52 -1.51 42.66
CA ALA A 236 -81.27 -1.33 44.09
C ALA A 236 -80.21 -0.26 44.43
N LEU A 237 -79.43 0.21 43.44
CA LEU A 237 -78.45 1.29 43.61
C LEU A 237 -78.99 2.68 43.21
N ASP A 238 -80.25 2.78 42.80
CA ASP A 238 -80.97 4.05 42.77
C ASP A 238 -81.27 4.47 44.22
N THR A 239 -80.35 5.22 44.82
CA THR A 239 -80.46 5.76 46.18
C THR A 239 -81.50 6.89 46.30
N SER A 240 -82.45 7.02 45.38
CA SER A 240 -83.59 7.95 45.57
C SER A 240 -84.60 7.50 46.64
N LYS A 241 -84.40 6.35 47.32
CA LYS A 241 -85.39 5.86 48.30
C LYS A 241 -84.98 5.47 49.72
N ASP A 242 -83.73 5.17 50.09
CA ASP A 242 -83.46 4.76 51.49
C ASP A 242 -82.06 5.10 52.04
N VAL A 243 -81.82 6.38 52.33
CA VAL A 243 -81.18 6.78 53.60
C VAL A 243 -81.98 7.95 54.17
N ALA A 244 -82.83 7.61 55.14
CA ALA A 244 -83.66 8.51 55.92
C ALA A 244 -82.86 9.16 57.08
N ALA A 245 -83.38 10.29 57.56
CA ALA A 245 -83.29 10.75 58.94
C ALA A 245 -81.87 10.96 59.54
N ILE A 246 -81.31 12.16 59.33
CA ILE A 246 -81.04 13.16 60.37
C ILE A 246 -81.49 14.52 59.83
#